data_AF-A0AAN6MAP9-F1
#
_entry.id   AF-A0AAN6MAP9-F1
#
_cell.length_a   1.000
_cell.length_b   1.000
_cell.length_c   1.000
_cell.angle_alpha   90.00
_cell.angle_beta   90.00
_cell.angle_gamma   90.00
#
_symmetry.space_group_name_H-M   'P 1'
#
loop_
_entity.id
_entity.type
_entity.pdbx_description
1 polymer ?
#
loop_
_entity_poly.entity_id
_entity_poly.type
_entity_poly.pdbx_seq_one_letter_code
_entity_poly.pdbx_strand_id
1 'polypeptide(L)'
;MVKVIERLQMEADVQGGIILDSWSDDRTVDRRLTDVKSYPFSYRVRSFLPQTRGFGGIPRVNSPAVGGGTNEVRNSEDEGVNMKEVDALLVEIAVMLEKWSVYSRFLAGKCKDPDAPEDAPLVLPDLLIKANLSRKVSGKLIGPYQDLTNFFFRRSVEKAFQLDEEPSGLSLNMSRPIDGNAPYIISAVDVVMYIVNTVIRRSISTSQRGVIDSVIPNISSLLGTDFIGMLQRKMHDESYPRAAVQGNLPPEHLIVSFIVLINSLDVAIEYLARIVSNFINPPEQQHSSGGGGAYEKPLQVAFPFKNDAAEVAARLSNLNAAFSAKATELLNEGVRTLFSQVIRPRLRPVLTDTFRDADYALGEDELAELAAQNGQAEEELLDQVPRVFEHGWDALIRPVARLLTPKTYAALLELTAEYLARVLEKRVWSYTGGRTSPYGAIRMERDFGGIVGAISKGNYAVREVFGRTAQVLMVANMEEEEWEELAGEGEMMWVLSEEERRRARSIVRV
;
A
#
# COMPACT_ATOMS: atom_id res chain seq x y z
N MET A 1 -15.14 -50.55 -22.32
CA MET A 1 -15.29 -49.64 -21.17
C MET A 1 -15.93 -48.30 -21.59
N VAL A 2 -15.38 -47.62 -22.60
CA VAL A 2 -15.88 -46.32 -23.11
C VAL A 2 -17.39 -46.31 -23.48
N LYS A 3 -17.89 -47.29 -24.23
CA LYS A 3 -19.34 -47.38 -24.58
C LYS A 3 -20.28 -47.55 -23.37
N VAL A 4 -19.78 -48.10 -22.26
CA VAL A 4 -20.56 -48.23 -21.01
C VAL A 4 -20.57 -46.88 -20.28
N ILE A 5 -19.43 -46.19 -20.27
CA ILE A 5 -19.31 -44.82 -19.72
C ILE A 5 -20.24 -43.87 -20.49
N GLU A 6 -20.31 -43.95 -21.81
CA GLU A 6 -21.23 -43.11 -22.61
C GLU A 6 -22.70 -43.35 -22.25
N ARG A 7 -23.13 -44.60 -22.05
CA ARG A 7 -24.51 -44.90 -21.62
C ARG A 7 -24.81 -44.38 -20.22
N LEU A 8 -23.87 -44.56 -19.29
CA LEU A 8 -24.01 -44.03 -17.93
C LEU A 8 -23.98 -42.50 -17.91
N GLN A 9 -23.21 -41.86 -18.80
CA GLN A 9 -23.21 -40.40 -18.96
C GLN A 9 -24.56 -39.88 -19.45
N MET A 10 -25.24 -40.58 -20.37
CA MET A 10 -26.58 -40.18 -20.81
C MET A 10 -27.60 -40.20 -19.66
N GLU A 11 -27.53 -41.20 -18.77
CA GLU A 11 -28.38 -41.25 -17.59
C GLU A 11 -28.01 -40.14 -16.58
N ALA A 12 -26.71 -39.91 -16.38
CA ALA A 12 -26.22 -38.80 -15.55
C ALA A 12 -26.68 -37.44 -16.09
N ASP A 13 -26.73 -37.27 -17.41
CA ASP A 13 -27.24 -36.07 -18.06
C ASP A 13 -28.71 -35.79 -17.75
N VAL A 14 -29.53 -36.86 -17.70
CA VAL A 14 -30.95 -36.75 -17.35
C VAL A 14 -31.10 -36.48 -15.85
N GLN A 15 -30.57 -37.36 -14.98
CA GLN A 15 -30.79 -37.27 -13.54
C GLN A 15 -30.10 -36.04 -12.93
N GLY A 16 -28.83 -35.81 -13.26
CA GLY A 16 -28.10 -34.63 -12.81
C GLY A 16 -28.73 -33.35 -13.36
N GLY A 17 -29.27 -33.40 -14.58
CA GLY A 17 -29.99 -32.29 -15.16
C GLY A 17 -31.27 -31.94 -14.41
N ILE A 18 -32.06 -32.93 -13.98
CA ILE A 18 -33.27 -32.72 -13.18
C ILE A 18 -32.91 -32.17 -11.80
N ILE A 19 -31.89 -32.74 -11.14
CA ILE A 19 -31.44 -32.28 -9.82
C ILE A 19 -31.03 -30.81 -9.85
N LEU A 20 -30.26 -30.38 -10.85
CA LEU A 20 -29.83 -28.99 -10.97
C LEU A 20 -30.99 -28.03 -11.26
N ASP A 21 -31.95 -28.44 -12.09
CA ASP A 21 -33.13 -27.62 -12.37
C ASP A 21 -33.99 -27.47 -11.11
N SER A 22 -34.31 -28.59 -10.44
CA SER A 22 -35.08 -28.57 -9.19
C SER A 22 -34.38 -27.76 -8.09
N TRP A 23 -33.07 -27.93 -7.90
CA TRP A 23 -32.32 -27.13 -6.93
C TRP A 23 -32.31 -25.64 -7.29
N SER A 24 -32.13 -25.31 -8.58
CA SER A 24 -32.15 -23.91 -9.04
C SER A 24 -33.50 -23.25 -8.77
N ASP A 25 -34.60 -23.98 -8.97
CA ASP A 25 -35.96 -23.50 -8.76
C ASP A 25 -36.27 -23.38 -7.26
N ASP A 26 -35.93 -24.40 -6.47
CA ASP A 26 -36.10 -24.42 -5.01
C ASP A 26 -35.34 -23.29 -4.31
N ARG A 27 -34.12 -22.99 -4.77
CA ARG A 27 -33.30 -21.89 -4.27
C ARG A 27 -33.63 -20.55 -4.91
N THR A 28 -34.53 -20.51 -5.87
CA THR A 28 -34.93 -19.29 -6.61
C THR A 28 -33.73 -18.52 -7.17
N VAL A 29 -32.75 -19.23 -7.74
CA VAL A 29 -31.45 -18.67 -8.11
C VAL A 29 -31.60 -17.48 -9.07
N ASP A 30 -32.46 -17.59 -10.08
CA ASP A 30 -32.69 -16.54 -11.09
C ASP A 30 -33.27 -15.26 -10.47
N ARG A 31 -34.14 -15.38 -9.45
CA ARG A 31 -34.67 -14.23 -8.69
C ARG A 31 -33.55 -13.56 -7.91
N ARG A 32 -32.75 -14.34 -7.18
CA ARG A 32 -31.62 -13.81 -6.38
C ARG A 32 -30.58 -13.10 -7.26
N LEU A 33 -30.32 -13.61 -8.46
CA LEU A 33 -29.45 -12.94 -9.43
C LEU A 33 -30.02 -11.60 -9.91
N THR A 34 -31.34 -11.53 -10.10
CA THR A 34 -32.02 -10.28 -10.48
C THR A 34 -31.90 -9.25 -9.36
N ASP A 35 -32.17 -9.67 -8.11
CA ASP A 35 -32.09 -8.80 -6.94
C ASP A 35 -30.66 -8.25 -6.76
N VAL A 36 -29.66 -9.13 -6.86
CA VAL A 36 -28.23 -8.78 -6.80
C VAL A 36 -27.81 -7.80 -7.89
N LYS A 37 -28.24 -8.01 -9.15
CA LYS A 37 -27.92 -7.12 -10.28
C LYS A 37 -28.58 -5.75 -10.16
N SER A 38 -29.74 -5.69 -9.53
CA SER A 38 -30.49 -4.45 -9.30
C SER A 38 -30.00 -3.64 -8.09
N TYR A 39 -29.05 -4.17 -7.31
CA TYR A 39 -28.62 -3.52 -6.08
C TYR A 39 -27.90 -2.17 -6.37
N PRO A 40 -28.35 -1.06 -5.76
CA PRO A 40 -27.93 0.28 -6.16
C PRO A 40 -26.54 0.69 -5.66
N PHE A 41 -25.95 -0.01 -4.67
CA PHE A 41 -24.70 0.37 -4.00
C PHE A 41 -24.69 1.85 -3.54
N SER A 42 -25.72 2.25 -2.80
CA SER A 42 -25.99 3.65 -2.47
C SER A 42 -24.88 4.31 -1.66
N TYR A 43 -24.22 3.60 -0.75
CA TYR A 43 -23.09 4.14 0.01
C TYR A 43 -21.86 4.32 -0.89
N ARG A 44 -21.56 3.37 -1.77
CA ARG A 44 -20.54 3.57 -2.81
C ARG A 44 -20.87 4.79 -3.66
N VAL A 45 -22.07 4.91 -4.21
CA VAL A 45 -22.40 6.07 -5.06
C VAL A 45 -22.27 7.38 -4.29
N ARG A 46 -22.76 7.44 -3.03
CA ARG A 46 -22.66 8.64 -2.19
C ARG A 46 -21.22 8.98 -1.82
N SER A 47 -20.40 8.00 -1.48
CA SER A 47 -18.97 8.20 -1.21
C SER A 47 -18.18 8.59 -2.46
N PHE A 48 -18.73 8.35 -3.66
CA PHE A 48 -18.09 8.69 -4.94
C PHE A 48 -18.49 10.07 -5.48
N LEU A 49 -19.47 10.76 -4.87
CA LEU A 49 -19.90 12.10 -5.25
C LEU A 49 -19.17 13.16 -4.42
N PRO A 50 -18.78 14.31 -5.01
CA PRO A 50 -18.22 15.41 -4.23
C PRO A 50 -19.26 15.85 -3.19
N GLN A 51 -18.92 15.78 -1.91
CA GLN A 51 -19.68 16.45 -0.87
C GLN A 51 -19.65 17.95 -1.18
N THR A 52 -20.70 18.47 -1.82
CA THR A 52 -20.85 19.90 -2.02
C THR A 52 -20.86 20.56 -0.66
N ARG A 53 -19.74 21.23 -0.31
CA ARG A 53 -19.64 22.12 0.84
C ARG A 53 -20.65 23.25 0.66
N GLY A 54 -21.84 23.07 1.21
CA GLY A 54 -22.90 24.07 1.21
C GLY A 54 -23.94 23.74 2.29
N PHE A 55 -23.91 24.52 3.38
CA PHE A 55 -24.98 24.64 4.37
C PHE A 55 -25.52 23.34 4.99
N GLY A 56 -24.71 22.71 5.85
CA GLY A 56 -25.16 21.66 6.78
C GLY A 56 -24.73 21.99 8.19
N GLY A 57 -25.39 22.98 8.81
CA GLY A 57 -25.19 23.29 10.23
C GLY A 57 -25.57 22.11 11.11
N ILE A 58 -24.79 21.93 12.18
CA ILE A 58 -25.06 21.07 13.34
C ILE A 58 -26.56 21.12 13.67
N PRO A 59 -27.30 19.98 13.74
CA PRO A 59 -28.71 20.02 14.12
C PRO A 59 -28.80 20.40 15.59
N ARG A 60 -29.15 21.67 15.84
CA ARG A 60 -29.51 22.16 17.16
C ARG A 60 -30.83 21.50 17.58
N VAL A 61 -30.76 20.78 18.68
CA VAL A 61 -31.87 20.21 19.42
C VAL A 61 -32.76 21.36 19.94
N ASN A 62 -34.09 21.16 19.89
CA ASN A 62 -35.18 21.99 20.45
C ASN A 62 -35.93 22.96 19.51
N SER A 63 -37.03 22.48 18.92
CA SER A 63 -38.33 23.17 18.91
C SER A 63 -39.47 22.17 18.58
N PRO A 64 -40.65 22.26 19.23
CA PRO A 64 -41.70 21.24 19.16
C PRO A 64 -42.78 21.59 18.13
N ALA A 65 -43.09 20.68 17.21
CA ALA A 65 -44.33 20.73 16.42
C ALA A 65 -44.75 19.34 15.93
N VAL A 66 -45.72 18.77 16.65
CA VAL A 66 -46.90 17.99 16.22
C VAL A 66 -46.80 17.20 14.92
N GLY A 67 -46.79 15.87 15.05
CA GLY A 67 -47.05 14.91 13.98
C GLY A 67 -46.49 13.53 14.31
N GLY A 68 -47.25 12.73 15.05
CA GLY A 68 -46.85 11.40 15.49
C GLY A 68 -46.59 10.44 14.33
N GLY A 69 -45.44 9.75 14.40
CA GLY A 69 -45.05 8.67 13.50
C GLY A 69 -43.54 8.41 13.59
N THR A 70 -43.13 7.56 14.55
CA THR A 70 -41.89 6.77 14.55
C THR A 70 -40.65 7.40 13.88
N ASN A 71 -39.96 8.29 14.59
CA ASN A 71 -38.60 8.70 14.25
C ASN A 71 -37.62 7.87 15.08
N GLU A 72 -37.41 6.62 14.66
CA GLU A 72 -36.07 6.07 14.73
C GLU A 72 -35.23 6.82 13.69
N VAL A 73 -34.12 7.40 14.14
CA VAL A 73 -33.02 7.81 13.27
C VAL A 73 -32.82 6.70 12.25
N ARG A 74 -32.92 7.01 10.95
CA ARG A 74 -32.81 6.07 9.81
C ARG A 74 -31.49 5.27 9.87
N ASN A 75 -31.46 4.25 10.73
CA ASN A 75 -30.56 3.12 10.63
C ASN A 75 -31.05 2.29 9.44
N SER A 76 -30.14 2.06 8.49
CA SER A 76 -30.27 1.11 7.38
C SER A 76 -31.49 1.27 6.45
N GLU A 77 -31.21 1.61 5.19
CA GLU A 77 -31.87 0.98 4.04
C GLU A 77 -31.62 -0.55 4.15
N ASP A 78 -32.27 -1.21 5.11
CA ASP A 78 -31.94 -2.55 5.57
C ASP A 78 -32.27 -3.59 4.49
N GLU A 79 -31.21 -4.26 4.03
CA GLU A 79 -31.21 -5.58 3.39
C GLU A 79 -32.21 -5.84 2.25
N GLY A 80 -32.15 -5.09 1.14
CA GLY A 80 -32.79 -5.55 -0.11
C GLY A 80 -32.28 -6.94 -0.56
N VAL A 81 -31.04 -7.29 -0.21
CA VAL A 81 -30.43 -8.61 -0.44
C VAL A 81 -29.72 -9.07 0.83
N ASN A 82 -30.16 -10.20 1.38
CA ASN A 82 -29.56 -10.80 2.58
C ASN A 82 -28.20 -11.45 2.25
N MET A 83 -27.12 -10.87 2.78
CA MET A 83 -25.74 -11.32 2.53
C MET A 83 -25.49 -12.74 3.05
N LYS A 84 -26.13 -13.16 4.14
CA LYS A 84 -25.97 -14.52 4.69
C LYS A 84 -26.60 -15.55 3.78
N GLU A 85 -27.73 -15.21 3.16
CA GLU A 85 -28.40 -16.08 2.20
C GLU A 85 -27.62 -16.20 0.88
N VAL A 86 -27.00 -15.12 0.42
CA VAL A 86 -26.08 -15.17 -0.73
C VAL A 86 -24.86 -16.02 -0.40
N ASP A 87 -24.28 -15.86 0.79
CA ASP A 87 -23.13 -16.65 1.23
C ASP A 87 -23.46 -18.15 1.35
N ALA A 88 -24.62 -18.49 1.93
CA ALA A 88 -25.11 -19.86 2.00
C ALA A 88 -25.28 -20.48 0.60
N LEU A 89 -25.85 -19.72 -0.34
CA LEU A 89 -26.00 -20.17 -1.72
C LEU A 89 -24.64 -20.37 -2.42
N LEU A 90 -23.68 -19.47 -2.19
CA LEU A 90 -22.31 -19.61 -2.68
C LEU A 90 -21.63 -20.87 -2.14
N VAL A 91 -21.86 -21.23 -0.86
CA VAL A 91 -21.35 -22.46 -0.26
C VAL A 91 -21.97 -23.70 -0.94
N GLU A 92 -23.29 -23.73 -1.13
CA GLU A 92 -23.96 -24.84 -1.82
C GLU A 92 -23.42 -25.02 -3.25
N ILE A 93 -23.33 -23.93 -4.01
CA ILE A 93 -22.78 -23.96 -5.38
C ILE A 93 -21.34 -24.42 -5.39
N ALA A 94 -20.49 -23.92 -4.47
CA ALA A 94 -19.09 -24.30 -4.39
C ALA A 94 -18.92 -25.82 -4.18
N VAL A 95 -19.72 -26.41 -3.29
CA VAL A 95 -19.70 -27.86 -3.03
C VAL A 95 -20.14 -28.65 -4.27
N MET A 96 -21.21 -28.21 -4.96
CA MET A 96 -21.64 -28.88 -6.19
C MET A 96 -20.59 -28.79 -7.30
N LEU A 97 -19.93 -27.64 -7.46
CA LEU A 97 -18.85 -27.46 -8.43
C LEU A 97 -17.61 -28.28 -8.09
N GLU A 98 -17.27 -28.42 -6.81
CA GLU A 98 -16.21 -29.31 -6.35
C GLU A 98 -16.53 -30.76 -6.74
N LYS A 99 -17.75 -31.26 -6.46
CA LYS A 99 -18.14 -32.64 -6.84
C LYS A 99 -18.16 -32.83 -8.35
N TRP A 100 -18.60 -31.83 -9.11
CA TRP A 100 -18.50 -31.84 -10.58
C TRP A 100 -17.04 -31.93 -11.06
N SER A 101 -16.11 -31.23 -10.40
CA SER A 101 -14.68 -31.30 -10.74
C SER A 101 -14.11 -32.70 -10.48
N VAL A 102 -14.46 -33.32 -9.36
CA VAL A 102 -14.01 -34.68 -8.99
C VAL A 102 -14.57 -35.70 -9.98
N TYR A 103 -15.84 -35.58 -10.35
CA TYR A 103 -16.47 -36.41 -11.37
C TYR A 103 -15.78 -36.27 -12.73
N SER A 104 -15.49 -35.03 -13.15
CA SER A 104 -14.83 -34.75 -14.42
C SER A 104 -13.42 -35.33 -14.45
N ARG A 105 -12.65 -35.20 -13.35
CA ARG A 105 -11.32 -35.81 -13.21
C ARG A 105 -11.37 -37.33 -13.24
N PHE A 106 -12.33 -37.93 -12.54
CA PHE A 106 -12.51 -39.38 -12.53
C PHE A 106 -12.76 -39.91 -13.94
N LEU A 107 -13.66 -39.29 -14.70
CA LEU A 107 -13.94 -39.68 -16.08
C LEU A 107 -12.76 -39.41 -17.01
N ALA A 108 -12.06 -38.28 -16.86
CA ALA A 108 -10.84 -38.00 -17.62
C ALA A 108 -9.78 -39.09 -17.38
N GLY A 109 -9.59 -39.52 -16.13
CA GLY A 109 -8.67 -40.61 -15.79
C GLY A 109 -9.09 -41.95 -16.39
N LYS A 110 -10.40 -42.27 -16.43
CA LYS A 110 -10.92 -43.50 -17.04
C LYS A 110 -10.91 -43.50 -18.58
N CYS A 111 -10.89 -42.32 -19.19
CA CYS A 111 -10.82 -42.14 -20.64
C CYS A 111 -9.40 -41.81 -21.14
N LYS A 112 -8.39 -41.82 -20.25
CA LYS A 112 -6.99 -41.63 -20.62
C LYS A 112 -6.56 -42.77 -21.55
N ASP A 113 -5.83 -42.41 -22.60
CA ASP A 113 -5.28 -43.38 -23.56
C ASP A 113 -4.28 -44.30 -22.83
N PRO A 114 -4.46 -45.63 -22.87
CA PRO A 114 -3.54 -46.56 -22.23
C PRO A 114 -2.11 -46.49 -22.78
N ASP A 115 -1.91 -45.96 -23.99
CA ASP A 115 -0.59 -45.79 -24.61
C ASP A 115 0.06 -44.43 -24.28
N ALA A 116 -0.64 -43.54 -23.57
CA ALA A 116 -0.08 -42.25 -23.14
C ALA A 116 0.84 -42.41 -21.91
N PRO A 117 1.94 -41.64 -21.81
CA PRO A 117 2.83 -41.70 -20.66
C PRO A 117 2.08 -41.43 -19.35
N GLU A 118 2.51 -42.07 -18.25
CA GLU A 118 1.87 -41.92 -16.93
C GLU A 118 1.80 -40.45 -16.50
N ASP A 119 2.83 -39.65 -16.82
CA ASP A 119 2.91 -38.21 -16.56
C ASP A 119 2.15 -37.32 -17.55
N ALA A 120 1.46 -37.88 -18.55
CA ALA A 120 0.66 -37.07 -19.48
C ALA A 120 -0.48 -36.34 -18.74
N PRO A 121 -0.67 -35.03 -18.97
CA PRO A 121 -1.69 -34.24 -18.29
C PRO A 121 -3.09 -34.76 -18.62
N LEU A 122 -4.01 -34.65 -17.66
CA LEU A 122 -5.40 -35.03 -17.91
C LEU A 122 -6.01 -34.12 -18.98
N VAL A 123 -6.77 -34.72 -19.89
CA VAL A 123 -7.55 -34.03 -20.93
C VAL A 123 -9.02 -34.34 -20.70
N LEU A 124 -9.87 -33.31 -20.81
CA LEU A 124 -11.31 -33.50 -20.68
C LEU A 124 -11.83 -34.35 -21.85
N PRO A 125 -12.54 -35.46 -21.61
CA PRO A 125 -13.07 -36.29 -22.68
C PRO A 125 -14.19 -35.60 -23.47
N ASP A 126 -14.24 -35.83 -24.78
CA ASP A 126 -15.28 -35.31 -25.70
C ASP A 126 -16.71 -35.56 -25.22
N LEU A 127 -16.95 -36.69 -24.56
CA LEU A 127 -18.25 -37.04 -24.00
C LEU A 127 -18.72 -36.02 -22.95
N LEU A 128 -17.82 -35.50 -22.12
CA LEU A 128 -18.13 -34.49 -21.11
C LEU A 128 -18.28 -33.11 -21.73
N ILE A 129 -17.47 -32.78 -22.73
CA ILE A 129 -17.56 -31.50 -23.44
C ILE A 129 -18.93 -31.37 -24.13
N LYS A 130 -19.43 -32.47 -24.70
CA LYS A 130 -20.72 -32.52 -25.42
C LYS A 130 -21.92 -32.80 -24.50
N ALA A 131 -21.68 -33.19 -23.24
CA ALA A 131 -22.72 -33.55 -22.28
C ALA A 131 -23.68 -32.40 -21.98
N ASN A 132 -24.97 -32.72 -21.91
CA ASN A 132 -25.98 -31.73 -21.53
C ASN A 132 -25.79 -31.28 -20.08
N LEU A 133 -25.34 -32.18 -19.19
CA LEU A 133 -25.03 -31.83 -17.81
C LEU A 133 -23.93 -30.77 -17.71
N SER A 134 -22.87 -30.89 -18.51
CA SER A 134 -21.80 -29.88 -18.52
C SER A 134 -22.33 -28.49 -18.90
N ARG A 135 -23.27 -28.41 -19.87
CA ARG A 135 -23.91 -27.14 -20.23
C ARG A 135 -24.75 -26.57 -19.07
N LYS A 136 -25.49 -27.44 -18.37
CA LYS A 136 -26.29 -27.04 -17.20
C LYS A 136 -25.41 -26.59 -16.04
N VAL A 137 -24.32 -27.28 -15.74
CA VAL A 137 -23.35 -26.85 -14.71
C VAL A 137 -22.80 -25.46 -15.04
N SER A 138 -22.42 -25.20 -16.29
CA SER A 138 -21.97 -23.88 -16.71
C SER A 138 -23.04 -22.79 -16.52
N GLY A 139 -24.28 -23.05 -16.93
CA GLY A 139 -25.38 -22.07 -16.90
C GLY A 139 -26.02 -21.86 -15.53
N LYS A 140 -26.15 -22.92 -14.71
CA LYS A 140 -26.88 -22.91 -13.44
C LYS A 140 -25.99 -22.89 -12.20
N LEU A 141 -24.69 -23.18 -12.33
CA LEU A 141 -23.74 -23.12 -11.22
C LEU A 141 -22.61 -22.12 -11.47
N ILE A 142 -21.83 -22.26 -12.55
CA ILE A 142 -20.65 -21.40 -12.79
C ILE A 142 -21.06 -19.94 -12.96
N GLY A 143 -21.97 -19.63 -13.90
CA GLY A 143 -22.45 -18.26 -14.12
C GLY A 143 -23.04 -17.61 -12.87
N PRO A 144 -24.01 -18.25 -12.20
CA PRO A 144 -24.57 -17.73 -10.95
C PRO A 144 -23.54 -17.54 -9.84
N TYR A 145 -22.60 -18.48 -9.67
CA TYR A 145 -21.52 -18.35 -8.69
C TYR A 145 -20.66 -17.11 -8.94
N GLN A 146 -20.30 -16.85 -10.21
CA GLN A 146 -19.49 -15.68 -10.59
C GLN A 146 -20.22 -14.37 -10.27
N ASP A 147 -21.50 -14.25 -10.66
CA ASP A 147 -22.34 -13.07 -10.42
C ASP A 147 -22.53 -12.82 -8.92
N LEU A 148 -22.88 -13.86 -8.16
CA LEU A 148 -23.09 -13.78 -6.71
C LEU A 148 -21.79 -13.47 -5.96
N THR A 149 -20.66 -14.04 -6.37
CA THR A 149 -19.35 -13.79 -5.75
C THR A 149 -18.92 -12.33 -5.96
N ASN A 150 -19.12 -11.80 -7.17
CA ASN A 150 -18.82 -10.41 -7.49
C ASN A 150 -19.62 -9.45 -6.58
N PHE A 151 -20.92 -9.66 -6.49
CA PHE A 151 -21.79 -8.90 -5.59
C PHE A 151 -21.37 -9.04 -4.12
N PHE A 152 -21.19 -10.27 -3.65
CA PHE A 152 -20.82 -10.54 -2.27
C PHE A 152 -19.52 -9.83 -1.90
N PHE A 153 -18.50 -9.93 -2.74
CA PHE A 153 -17.23 -9.26 -2.50
C PHE A 153 -17.40 -7.74 -2.43
N ARG A 154 -18.05 -7.15 -3.45
CA ARG A 154 -18.26 -5.69 -3.53
C ARG A 154 -19.07 -5.16 -2.35
N ARG A 155 -20.17 -5.82 -1.98
CA ARG A 155 -20.99 -5.43 -0.83
C ARG A 155 -20.25 -5.61 0.49
N SER A 156 -19.39 -6.62 0.61
CA SER A 156 -18.59 -6.81 1.82
C SER A 156 -17.52 -5.72 1.98
N VAL A 157 -16.88 -5.28 0.88
CA VAL A 157 -15.97 -4.12 0.90
C VAL A 157 -16.73 -2.87 1.31
N GLU A 158 -17.89 -2.62 0.72
CA GLU A 158 -18.74 -1.46 1.07
C GLU A 158 -19.12 -1.46 2.56
N LYS A 159 -19.54 -2.61 3.09
CA LYS A 159 -19.89 -2.76 4.51
C LYS A 159 -18.69 -2.60 5.43
N ALA A 160 -17.50 -3.05 5.03
CA ALA A 160 -16.27 -2.84 5.79
C ALA A 160 -15.97 -1.34 5.97
N PHE A 161 -16.15 -0.53 4.92
CA PHE A 161 -15.99 0.92 5.02
C PHE A 161 -17.12 1.64 5.76
N GLN A 162 -18.35 1.10 5.71
CA GLN A 162 -19.47 1.62 6.51
C GLN A 162 -19.25 1.48 8.02
N LEU A 163 -18.56 0.41 8.43
CA LEU A 163 -18.26 0.08 9.82
C LEU A 163 -16.80 0.40 10.19
N ASP A 164 -16.14 1.23 9.38
CA ASP A 164 -14.73 1.54 9.56
C ASP A 164 -14.50 2.39 10.81
N GLU A 165 -13.51 2.00 11.59
CA GLU A 165 -13.11 2.68 12.81
C GLU A 165 -11.63 3.05 12.71
N GLU A 166 -11.31 4.32 13.02
CA GLU A 166 -9.93 4.77 13.14
C GLU A 166 -9.35 4.40 14.52
N PRO A 167 -8.05 4.07 14.60
CA PRO A 167 -7.38 3.83 15.86
C PRO A 167 -7.46 5.08 16.76
N SER A 168 -7.93 4.89 17.99
CA SER A 168 -8.05 5.96 18.99
C SER A 168 -6.73 6.17 19.76
N GLY A 169 -6.60 7.31 20.44
CA GLY A 169 -5.43 7.60 21.29
C GLY A 169 -4.15 7.97 20.54
N LEU A 170 -4.19 8.10 19.21
CA LEU A 170 -3.05 8.58 18.42
C LEU A 170 -2.86 10.10 18.61
N SER A 171 -1.60 10.50 18.77
CA SER A 171 -1.22 11.91 18.88
C SER A 171 0.15 12.16 18.25
N LEU A 172 0.44 13.40 17.88
CA LEU A 172 1.78 13.89 17.56
C LEU A 172 2.51 14.46 18.79
N ASN A 173 1.82 14.61 19.93
CA ASN A 173 2.47 15.11 21.14
C ASN A 173 3.27 14.01 21.83
N MET A 174 4.60 14.15 21.89
CA MET A 174 5.51 13.17 22.49
C MET A 174 5.26 12.94 23.99
N SER A 175 4.63 13.89 24.69
CA SER A 175 4.28 13.72 26.11
C SER A 175 3.08 12.79 26.34
N ARG A 176 2.26 12.55 25.31
CA ARG A 176 1.15 11.60 25.38
C ARG A 176 1.61 10.20 24.92
N PRO A 177 1.36 9.15 25.72
CA PRO A 177 1.55 7.79 25.24
C PRO A 177 0.59 7.52 24.07
N ILE A 178 1.00 6.63 23.17
CA ILE A 178 0.12 6.16 22.11
C ILE A 178 -0.60 4.92 22.63
N ASP A 179 -1.92 4.92 22.48
CA ASP A 179 -2.72 3.73 22.74
C ASP A 179 -2.65 2.78 21.55
N GLY A 180 -2.50 1.48 21.82
CA GLY A 180 -2.44 0.44 20.81
C GLY A 180 -1.03 0.10 20.31
N ASN A 181 -0.96 -0.90 19.44
CA ASN A 181 0.29 -1.39 18.85
C ASN A 181 0.33 -1.03 17.37
N ALA A 182 1.50 -0.61 16.89
CA ALA A 182 1.75 -0.44 15.46
C ALA A 182 1.66 -1.81 14.72
N PRO A 183 1.28 -1.84 13.43
CA PRO A 183 0.95 -0.70 12.57
C PRO A 183 -0.45 -0.12 12.83
N TYR A 184 -0.56 1.22 12.79
CA TYR A 184 -1.84 1.91 12.96
C TYR A 184 -2.56 2.05 11.61
N ILE A 185 -3.63 1.28 11.43
CA ILE A 185 -4.41 1.18 10.20
C ILE A 185 -5.91 1.32 10.52
N ILE A 186 -6.71 1.57 9.49
CA ILE A 186 -8.17 1.53 9.60
C ILE A 186 -8.66 0.07 9.69
N SER A 187 -9.74 -0.18 10.45
CA SER A 187 -10.27 -1.54 10.66
C SER A 187 -10.79 -2.19 9.36
N ALA A 188 -11.21 -1.39 8.37
CA ALA A 188 -11.65 -1.90 7.08
C ALA A 188 -10.57 -2.71 6.32
N VAL A 189 -9.28 -2.44 6.54
CA VAL A 189 -8.18 -3.16 5.87
C VAL A 189 -8.21 -4.64 6.24
N ASP A 190 -8.25 -4.96 7.53
CA ASP A 190 -8.24 -6.34 8.02
C ASP A 190 -9.45 -7.12 7.50
N VAL A 191 -10.63 -6.49 7.57
CA VAL A 191 -11.89 -7.11 7.11
C VAL A 191 -11.85 -7.39 5.61
N VAL A 192 -11.43 -6.42 4.79
CA VAL A 192 -11.35 -6.60 3.33
C VAL A 192 -10.33 -7.67 2.97
N MET A 193 -9.15 -7.68 3.58
CA MET A 193 -8.13 -8.70 3.27
C MET A 193 -8.54 -10.10 3.73
N TYR A 194 -9.26 -10.21 4.86
CA TYR A 194 -9.89 -11.46 5.27
C TYR A 194 -10.92 -11.96 4.24
N ILE A 195 -11.77 -11.07 3.72
CA ILE A 195 -12.75 -11.41 2.68
C ILE A 195 -12.04 -11.85 1.40
N VAL A 196 -10.97 -11.17 0.98
CA VAL A 196 -10.15 -11.57 -0.19
C VAL A 196 -9.65 -13.00 -0.03
N ASN A 197 -8.99 -13.32 1.10
CA ASN A 197 -8.51 -14.68 1.36
C ASN A 197 -9.65 -15.70 1.33
N THR A 198 -10.80 -15.38 1.91
CA THR A 198 -11.98 -16.25 1.96
C THR A 198 -12.54 -16.53 0.57
N VAL A 199 -12.71 -15.49 -0.26
CA VAL A 199 -13.25 -15.63 -1.62
C VAL A 199 -12.28 -16.36 -2.54
N ILE A 200 -10.98 -16.08 -2.45
CA ILE A 200 -9.96 -16.80 -3.25
C ILE A 200 -9.95 -18.28 -2.86
N ARG A 201 -9.91 -18.59 -1.55
CA ARG A 201 -9.91 -19.98 -1.04
C ARG A 201 -11.12 -20.77 -1.54
N ARG A 202 -12.32 -20.20 -1.39
CA ARG A 202 -13.56 -20.84 -1.82
C ARG A 202 -13.63 -20.99 -3.34
N SER A 203 -13.12 -20.03 -4.10
CA SER A 203 -13.07 -20.13 -5.56
C SER A 203 -12.11 -21.24 -6.01
N ILE A 204 -10.96 -21.40 -5.34
CA ILE A 204 -10.02 -22.50 -5.59
C ILE A 204 -10.63 -23.84 -5.19
N SER A 205 -11.40 -23.92 -4.08
CA SER A 205 -12.02 -25.18 -3.65
C SER A 205 -13.04 -25.71 -4.65
N THR A 206 -13.67 -24.85 -5.46
CA THR A 206 -14.53 -25.31 -6.57
C THR A 206 -13.77 -26.14 -7.61
N SER A 207 -12.44 -25.97 -7.70
CA SER A 207 -11.59 -26.64 -8.68
C SER A 207 -12.02 -26.42 -10.15
N GLN A 208 -12.74 -25.33 -10.42
CA GLN A 208 -13.22 -24.97 -11.75
C GLN A 208 -12.39 -23.82 -12.34
N ARG A 209 -11.72 -24.06 -13.47
CA ARG A 209 -10.92 -23.04 -14.15
C ARG A 209 -11.75 -21.81 -14.54
N GLY A 210 -12.95 -22.03 -15.08
CA GLY A 210 -13.86 -20.95 -15.47
C GLY A 210 -14.30 -20.05 -14.30
N VAL A 211 -14.36 -20.56 -13.07
CA VAL A 211 -14.63 -19.73 -11.89
C VAL A 211 -13.46 -18.80 -11.61
N ILE A 212 -12.23 -19.33 -11.60
CA ILE A 212 -11.01 -18.54 -11.35
C ILE A 212 -10.80 -17.46 -12.42
N ASP A 213 -11.07 -17.79 -13.68
CA ASP A 213 -10.91 -16.89 -14.82
C ASP A 213 -11.77 -15.62 -14.72
N SER A 214 -12.91 -15.71 -14.05
CA SER A 214 -13.81 -14.58 -13.83
C SER A 214 -13.59 -13.92 -12.46
N VAL A 215 -13.52 -14.72 -11.38
CA VAL A 215 -13.51 -14.19 -10.02
C VAL A 215 -12.21 -13.45 -9.69
N ILE A 216 -11.04 -13.97 -10.06
CA ILE A 216 -9.76 -13.33 -9.69
C ILE A 216 -9.58 -11.96 -10.35
N PRO A 217 -9.81 -11.79 -11.67
CA PRO A 217 -9.79 -10.46 -12.27
C PRO A 217 -10.83 -9.49 -11.67
N ASN A 218 -12.02 -9.99 -11.33
CA ASN A 218 -13.05 -9.16 -10.69
C ASN A 218 -12.61 -8.67 -9.30
N ILE A 219 -12.01 -9.53 -8.47
CA ILE A 219 -11.43 -9.11 -7.17
C ILE A 219 -10.36 -8.04 -7.39
N SER A 220 -9.44 -8.25 -8.35
CA SER A 220 -8.38 -7.27 -8.65
C SER A 220 -8.95 -5.92 -9.08
N SER A 221 -9.97 -5.92 -9.95
CA SER A 221 -10.68 -4.72 -10.38
C SER A 221 -11.34 -4.01 -9.20
N LEU A 222 -12.09 -4.74 -8.36
CA LEU A 222 -12.81 -4.17 -7.21
C LEU A 222 -11.88 -3.66 -6.12
N LEU A 223 -10.76 -4.34 -5.84
CA LEU A 223 -9.74 -3.80 -4.94
C LEU A 223 -9.16 -2.49 -5.49
N GLY A 224 -8.98 -2.37 -6.81
CA GLY A 224 -8.52 -1.15 -7.45
C GLY A 224 -9.55 -0.01 -7.43
N THR A 225 -10.80 -0.28 -7.79
CA THR A 225 -11.82 0.77 -7.93
C THR A 225 -12.50 1.13 -6.61
N ASP A 226 -12.68 0.16 -5.73
CA ASP A 226 -13.55 0.30 -4.56
C ASP A 226 -12.70 0.47 -3.31
N PHE A 227 -11.74 -0.43 -3.07
CA PHE A 227 -10.87 -0.32 -1.90
C PHE A 227 -9.87 0.84 -2.04
N ILE A 228 -9.02 0.84 -3.07
CA ILE A 228 -8.06 1.94 -3.30
C ILE A 228 -8.81 3.25 -3.59
N GLY A 229 -9.88 3.19 -4.39
CA GLY A 229 -10.69 4.37 -4.69
C GLY A 229 -11.34 5.02 -3.46
N MET A 230 -11.80 4.23 -2.47
CA MET A 230 -12.30 4.77 -1.20
C MET A 230 -11.18 5.37 -0.35
N LEU A 231 -10.03 4.70 -0.24
CA LEU A 231 -8.86 5.25 0.47
C LEU A 231 -8.39 6.57 -0.15
N GLN A 232 -8.31 6.65 -1.48
CA GLN A 232 -7.93 7.87 -2.20
C GLN A 232 -8.87 9.03 -1.85
N ARG A 233 -10.17 8.79 -1.78
CA ARG A 233 -11.14 9.82 -1.39
C ARG A 233 -11.03 10.23 0.06
N LYS A 234 -10.91 9.28 0.99
CA LYS A 234 -10.66 9.61 2.39
C LYS A 234 -9.40 10.49 2.52
N MET A 235 -8.34 10.16 1.79
CA MET A 235 -7.10 10.96 1.76
C MET A 235 -7.31 12.37 1.19
N HIS A 236 -8.12 12.55 0.15
CA HIS A 236 -8.29 13.84 -0.53
C HIS A 236 -9.39 14.72 0.10
N ASP A 237 -10.53 14.13 0.46
CA ASP A 237 -11.75 14.85 0.85
C ASP A 237 -11.88 15.00 2.37
N GLU A 238 -11.47 13.99 3.14
CA GLU A 238 -11.68 13.92 4.59
C GLU A 238 -10.41 14.28 5.38
N SER A 239 -9.27 13.68 5.02
CA SER A 239 -8.05 13.70 5.84
C SER A 239 -6.91 14.50 5.20
N TYR A 240 -7.13 15.18 4.07
CA TYR A 240 -6.07 15.93 3.41
C TYR A 240 -5.47 16.98 4.37
N PRO A 241 -4.14 17.02 4.58
CA PRO A 241 -3.51 17.85 5.60
C PRO A 241 -3.44 19.32 5.18
N ARG A 242 -4.60 19.99 5.09
CA ARG A 242 -4.72 21.41 4.74
C ARG A 242 -4.79 22.27 5.99
N ALA A 243 -4.13 23.42 5.94
CA ALA A 243 -4.28 24.45 6.95
C ALA A 243 -5.69 25.07 6.91
N ALA A 244 -6.31 25.25 8.08
CA ALA A 244 -7.62 25.90 8.19
C ALA A 244 -7.58 27.38 7.77
N VAL A 245 -6.43 28.04 7.99
CA VAL A 245 -6.15 29.41 7.57
C VAL A 245 -4.86 29.42 6.77
N GLN A 246 -4.82 30.18 5.67
CA GLN A 246 -3.64 30.29 4.83
C GLN A 246 -2.44 30.80 5.64
N GLY A 247 -1.35 30.04 5.65
CA GLY A 247 -0.14 30.34 6.42
C GLY A 247 0.00 29.58 7.74
N ASN A 248 -1.08 28.98 8.27
CA ASN A 248 -1.01 28.13 9.46
C ASN A 248 -0.58 26.70 9.14
N LEU A 249 -0.23 25.94 10.19
CA LEU A 249 0.05 24.51 10.07
C LEU A 249 -1.26 23.71 10.02
N PRO A 250 -1.28 22.53 9.36
CA PRO A 250 -2.44 21.64 9.38
C PRO A 250 -2.78 21.18 10.81
N PRO A 251 -4.08 21.03 11.15
CA PRO A 251 -4.52 20.45 12.41
C PRO A 251 -3.96 19.04 12.64
N GLU A 252 -3.66 18.71 13.89
CA GLU A 252 -3.08 17.41 14.29
C GLU A 252 -3.92 16.21 13.85
N HIS A 253 -5.24 16.24 14.08
CA HIS A 253 -6.13 15.13 13.75
C HIS A 253 -6.13 14.77 12.26
N LEU A 254 -6.03 15.77 11.36
CA LEU A 254 -5.94 15.51 9.92
C LEU A 254 -4.62 14.84 9.56
N ILE A 255 -3.51 15.29 10.16
CA ILE A 255 -2.19 14.68 9.93
C ILE A 255 -2.19 13.22 10.40
N VAL A 256 -2.75 12.96 11.59
CA VAL A 256 -2.84 11.61 12.17
C VAL A 256 -3.68 10.69 11.28
N SER A 257 -4.91 11.11 10.92
CA SER A 257 -5.78 10.32 10.04
C SER A 257 -5.12 10.07 8.67
N PHE A 258 -4.44 11.08 8.10
CA PHE A 258 -3.71 10.92 6.84
C PHE A 258 -2.56 9.90 6.94
N ILE A 259 -1.81 9.89 8.04
CA ILE A 259 -0.76 8.89 8.32
C ILE A 259 -1.36 7.49 8.42
N VAL A 260 -2.48 7.33 9.12
CA VAL A 260 -3.19 6.04 9.24
C VAL A 260 -3.61 5.50 7.87
N LEU A 261 -4.08 6.36 6.97
CA LEU A 261 -4.44 5.96 5.60
C LEU A 261 -3.21 5.55 4.76
N ILE A 262 -2.07 6.23 4.91
CA ILE A 262 -0.80 5.84 4.27
C ILE A 262 -0.35 4.46 4.77
N ASN A 263 -0.37 4.24 6.08
CA ASN A 263 -0.05 2.94 6.68
C ASN A 263 -0.99 1.84 6.20
N SER A 264 -2.28 2.16 6.08
CA SER A 264 -3.31 1.23 5.60
C SER A 264 -3.02 0.74 4.19
N LEU A 265 -2.51 1.61 3.29
CA LEU A 265 -2.06 1.21 1.96
C LEU A 265 -0.84 0.28 2.00
N ASP A 266 0.15 0.60 2.84
CA ASP A 266 1.37 -0.21 2.96
C ASP A 266 1.07 -1.62 3.49
N VAL A 267 0.29 -1.70 4.57
CA VAL A 267 -0.11 -2.96 5.20
C VAL A 267 -1.03 -3.77 4.26
N ALA A 268 -1.93 -3.11 3.53
CA ALA A 268 -2.77 -3.77 2.54
C ALA A 268 -1.95 -4.47 1.43
N ILE A 269 -0.86 -3.85 0.97
CA ILE A 269 0.08 -4.45 0.00
C ILE A 269 0.71 -5.71 0.61
N GLU A 270 1.21 -5.62 1.85
CA GLU A 270 1.83 -6.77 2.52
C GLU A 270 0.84 -7.92 2.74
N TYR A 271 -0.37 -7.62 3.20
CA TYR A 271 -1.41 -8.62 3.44
C TYR A 271 -1.78 -9.35 2.16
N LEU A 272 -2.00 -8.62 1.05
CA LEU A 272 -2.34 -9.26 -0.21
C LEU A 272 -1.19 -10.13 -0.74
N ALA A 273 0.05 -9.65 -0.63
CA ALA A 273 1.23 -10.42 -1.02
C ALA A 273 1.34 -11.72 -0.22
N ARG A 274 1.11 -11.67 1.10
CA ARG A 274 1.08 -12.86 1.97
C ARG A 274 -0.05 -13.81 1.59
N ILE A 275 -1.26 -13.31 1.35
CA ILE A 275 -2.42 -14.12 0.93
C ILE A 275 -2.10 -14.86 -0.37
N VAL A 276 -1.62 -14.14 -1.40
CA VAL A 276 -1.28 -14.72 -2.69
C VAL A 276 -0.13 -15.72 -2.58
N SER A 277 0.92 -15.39 -1.82
CA SER A 277 2.04 -16.30 -1.57
C SER A 277 1.56 -17.60 -0.90
N ASN A 278 0.64 -17.53 0.07
CA ASN A 278 0.11 -18.72 0.74
C ASN A 278 -0.65 -19.67 -0.20
N PHE A 279 -1.22 -19.17 -1.30
CA PHE A 279 -1.87 -20.02 -2.30
C PHE A 279 -0.90 -20.59 -3.33
N ILE A 280 0.14 -19.84 -3.71
CA ILE A 280 1.12 -20.26 -4.72
C ILE A 280 2.18 -21.18 -4.10
N ASN A 281 2.71 -20.78 -2.94
CA ASN A 281 3.74 -21.44 -2.16
C ASN A 281 3.24 -21.65 -0.72
N PRO A 282 2.29 -22.58 -0.50
CA PRO A 282 1.83 -22.89 0.84
C PRO A 282 3.02 -23.34 1.67
N PRO A 283 3.17 -22.85 2.92
CA PRO A 283 4.28 -23.24 3.77
C PRO A 283 4.30 -24.76 3.92
N GLU A 284 5.44 -25.38 3.59
CA GLU A 284 5.68 -26.79 3.85
C GLU A 284 5.40 -27.03 5.34
N GLN A 285 4.35 -27.79 5.66
CA GLN A 285 4.08 -28.17 7.03
C GLN A 285 5.31 -28.93 7.53
N GLN A 286 6.06 -28.33 8.47
CA GLN A 286 7.23 -28.90 9.11
C GLN A 286 6.86 -30.08 10.04
N HIS A 287 6.19 -31.12 9.55
CA HIS A 287 6.04 -32.45 10.17
C HIS A 287 5.57 -33.39 9.05
N SER A 288 6.38 -34.24 8.40
CA SER A 288 7.12 -35.36 8.99
C SER A 288 7.89 -36.11 7.88
N SER A 289 9.13 -36.46 8.21
CA SER A 289 9.95 -37.58 7.74
C SER A 289 9.50 -38.46 6.56
N GLY A 290 10.34 -38.50 5.52
CA GLY A 290 10.74 -39.75 4.86
C GLY A 290 9.93 -40.19 3.64
N GLY A 291 10.39 -39.85 2.45
CA GLY A 291 9.98 -40.47 1.19
C GLY A 291 10.08 -39.51 0.02
N GLY A 292 11.04 -39.74 -0.89
CA GLY A 292 11.25 -38.95 -2.10
C GLY A 292 10.14 -39.13 -3.15
N GLY A 293 8.94 -38.63 -2.85
CA GLY A 293 7.91 -38.32 -3.84
C GLY A 293 7.75 -36.81 -3.90
N ALA A 294 7.79 -36.23 -5.10
CA ALA A 294 7.52 -34.81 -5.29
C ALA A 294 6.16 -34.47 -4.65
N TYR A 295 6.16 -33.69 -3.57
CA TYR A 295 4.93 -33.21 -2.95
C TYR A 295 4.17 -32.38 -4.00
N GLU A 296 3.08 -32.91 -4.54
CA GLU A 296 2.25 -32.21 -5.52
C GLU A 296 1.76 -30.89 -4.92
N LYS A 297 1.99 -29.78 -5.62
CA LYS A 297 1.58 -28.45 -5.14
C LYS A 297 0.06 -28.43 -4.95
N PRO A 298 -0.50 -27.81 -3.91
CA PRO A 298 -1.96 -27.78 -3.68
C PRO A 298 -2.78 -27.26 -4.88
N LEU A 299 -2.20 -26.37 -5.69
CA LEU A 299 -2.81 -25.91 -6.95
C LEU A 299 -2.80 -26.99 -8.05
N GLN A 300 -1.78 -27.84 -8.14
CA GLN A 300 -1.72 -28.94 -9.11
C GLN A 300 -2.80 -29.98 -8.80
N VAL A 301 -3.02 -30.27 -7.51
CA VAL A 301 -4.10 -31.17 -7.06
C VAL A 301 -5.48 -30.57 -7.38
N ALA A 302 -5.66 -29.26 -7.18
CA ALA A 302 -6.91 -28.55 -7.48
C ALA A 302 -7.15 -28.34 -8.99
N PHE A 303 -6.10 -28.32 -9.81
CA PHE A 303 -6.20 -28.04 -11.24
C PHE A 303 -5.27 -28.96 -12.05
N PRO A 304 -5.61 -30.26 -12.19
CA PRO A 304 -4.73 -31.26 -12.79
C PRO A 304 -4.79 -31.32 -14.32
N PHE A 305 -5.56 -30.43 -14.96
CA PHE A 305 -5.71 -30.40 -16.41
C PHE A 305 -4.67 -29.47 -17.04
N LYS A 306 -3.91 -29.99 -18.02
CA LYS A 306 -2.92 -29.24 -18.81
C LYS A 306 -2.06 -28.28 -17.95
N ASN A 307 -2.14 -26.97 -18.23
CA ASN A 307 -1.40 -25.91 -17.56
C ASN A 307 -2.28 -25.10 -16.60
N ASP A 308 -3.48 -25.57 -16.24
CA ASP A 308 -4.46 -24.80 -15.48
C ASP A 308 -3.87 -24.31 -14.14
N ALA A 309 -3.14 -25.16 -13.41
CA ALA A 309 -2.49 -24.77 -12.16
C ALA A 309 -1.49 -23.61 -12.33
N ALA A 310 -0.69 -23.63 -13.40
CA ALA A 310 0.27 -22.57 -13.71
C ALA A 310 -0.44 -21.27 -14.10
N GLU A 311 -1.52 -21.35 -14.88
CA GLU A 311 -2.29 -20.18 -15.25
C GLU A 311 -3.08 -19.60 -14.06
N VAL A 312 -3.56 -20.43 -13.13
CA VAL A 312 -4.17 -19.98 -11.86
C VAL A 312 -3.14 -19.23 -11.03
N ALA A 313 -1.93 -19.78 -10.87
CA ALA A 313 -0.84 -19.11 -10.18
C ALA A 313 -0.49 -17.76 -10.83
N ALA A 314 -0.37 -17.73 -12.17
CA ALA A 314 -0.12 -16.50 -12.92
C ALA A 314 -1.21 -15.43 -12.69
N ARG A 315 -2.49 -15.83 -12.64
CA ARG A 315 -3.59 -14.89 -12.34
C ARG A 315 -3.51 -14.33 -10.92
N LEU A 316 -3.16 -15.16 -9.93
CA LEU A 316 -2.96 -14.70 -8.54
C LEU A 316 -1.78 -13.72 -8.45
N SER A 317 -0.66 -14.02 -9.12
CA SER A 317 0.48 -13.11 -9.20
C SER A 317 0.12 -11.79 -9.88
N ASN A 318 -0.64 -11.84 -10.99
CA ASN A 318 -1.11 -10.64 -11.69
C ASN A 318 -2.06 -9.80 -10.82
N LEU A 319 -2.93 -10.42 -10.04
CA LEU A 319 -3.78 -9.73 -9.07
C LEU A 319 -2.92 -8.98 -8.04
N ASN A 320 -1.88 -9.64 -7.49
CA ASN A 320 -1.00 -9.00 -6.52
C ASN A 320 -0.21 -7.84 -7.15
N ALA A 321 0.33 -8.03 -8.34
CA ALA A 321 1.11 -7.02 -9.05
C ALA A 321 0.26 -5.79 -9.40
N ALA A 322 -0.94 -6.00 -9.96
CA ALA A 322 -1.84 -4.90 -10.34
C ALA A 322 -2.32 -4.10 -9.13
N PHE A 323 -2.65 -4.77 -8.02
CA PHE A 323 -3.01 -4.09 -6.78
C PHE A 323 -1.82 -3.32 -6.19
N SER A 324 -0.66 -3.98 -6.07
CA SER A 324 0.54 -3.40 -5.47
C SER A 324 1.00 -2.15 -6.23
N ALA A 325 0.96 -2.18 -7.56
CA ALA A 325 1.32 -1.02 -8.39
C ALA A 325 0.43 0.20 -8.08
N LYS A 326 -0.90 0.02 -8.10
CA LYS A 326 -1.86 1.11 -7.83
C LYS A 326 -1.79 1.62 -6.38
N ALA A 327 -1.68 0.71 -5.42
CA ALA A 327 -1.58 1.07 -4.00
C ALA A 327 -0.26 1.80 -3.71
N THR A 328 0.84 1.38 -4.33
CA THR A 328 2.15 2.04 -4.20
C THR A 328 2.15 3.44 -4.82
N GLU A 329 1.48 3.63 -5.96
CA GLU A 329 1.32 4.95 -6.57
C GLU A 329 0.64 5.94 -5.61
N LEU A 330 -0.52 5.56 -5.05
CA LEU A 330 -1.25 6.38 -4.09
C LEU A 330 -0.48 6.57 -2.77
N LEU A 331 0.23 5.55 -2.31
CA LEU A 331 1.09 5.63 -1.13
C LEU A 331 2.21 6.67 -1.35
N ASN A 332 2.88 6.62 -2.50
CA ASN A 332 3.94 7.58 -2.85
C ASN A 332 3.40 9.01 -2.98
N GLU A 333 2.21 9.19 -3.55
CA GLU A 333 1.52 10.48 -3.57
C GLU A 333 1.18 10.97 -2.15
N GLY A 334 0.71 10.07 -1.29
CA GLY A 334 0.48 10.34 0.13
C GLY A 334 1.74 10.80 0.86
N VAL A 335 2.84 10.08 0.73
CA VAL A 335 4.13 10.44 1.37
C VAL A 335 4.63 11.80 0.86
N ARG A 336 4.52 12.08 -0.45
CA ARG A 336 4.84 13.40 -1.03
C ARG A 336 3.95 14.51 -0.49
N THR A 337 2.66 14.23 -0.31
CA THR A 337 1.71 15.17 0.28
C THR A 337 2.06 15.47 1.73
N LEU A 338 2.35 14.44 2.53
CA LEU A 338 2.79 14.56 3.91
C LEU A 338 4.08 15.40 4.01
N PHE A 339 5.05 15.12 3.13
CA PHE A 339 6.26 15.94 3.04
C PHE A 339 5.94 17.41 2.73
N SER A 340 5.16 17.67 1.67
CA SER A 340 4.91 19.02 1.18
C SER A 340 4.09 19.90 2.12
N GLN A 341 3.09 19.32 2.80
CA GLN A 341 2.13 20.06 3.63
C GLN A 341 2.50 20.06 5.11
N VAL A 342 3.24 19.06 5.59
CA VAL A 342 3.54 18.90 7.03
C VAL A 342 5.02 19.10 7.31
N ILE A 343 5.90 18.32 6.67
CA ILE A 343 7.33 18.35 6.99
C ILE A 343 7.99 19.63 6.48
N ARG A 344 7.85 19.95 5.19
CA ARG A 344 8.52 21.08 4.56
C ARG A 344 8.20 22.44 5.20
N PRO A 345 6.94 22.79 5.54
CA PRO A 345 6.64 24.06 6.19
C PRO A 345 7.21 24.17 7.60
N ARG A 346 7.29 23.06 8.34
CA ARG A 346 7.86 22.99 9.70
C ARG A 346 9.38 22.95 9.71
N LEU A 347 9.99 22.39 8.67
CA LEU A 347 11.43 22.33 8.49
C LEU A 347 12.04 23.71 8.16
N ARG A 348 11.29 24.60 7.51
CA ARG A 348 11.77 25.95 7.16
C ARG A 348 12.19 26.77 8.38
N PRO A 349 11.35 26.95 9.42
CA PRO A 349 11.76 27.60 10.66
C PRO A 349 12.97 26.94 11.31
N VAL A 350 13.01 25.61 11.37
CA VAL A 350 14.16 24.86 11.92
C VAL A 350 15.46 25.26 11.22
N LEU A 351 15.45 25.34 9.87
CA LEU A 351 16.61 25.77 9.10
C LEU A 351 16.96 27.26 9.30
N THR A 352 15.96 28.13 9.42
CA THR A 352 16.19 29.55 9.72
C THR A 352 16.87 29.71 11.08
N ASP A 353 16.38 29.01 12.10
CA ASP A 353 16.92 29.08 13.47
C ASP A 353 18.31 28.44 13.55
N THR A 354 18.51 27.30 12.89
CA THR A 354 19.81 26.59 12.80
C THR A 354 20.94 27.49 12.35
N PHE A 355 20.66 28.37 11.39
CA PHE A 355 21.69 29.20 10.76
C PHE A 355 21.52 30.69 11.05
N ARG A 356 20.77 31.05 12.10
CA ARG A 356 20.49 32.46 12.44
C ARG A 356 21.76 33.22 12.82
N ASP A 357 22.61 32.59 13.62
CA ASP A 357 23.83 33.18 14.19
C ASP A 357 25.09 32.61 13.51
N ALA A 358 24.93 31.86 12.42
CA ALA A 358 26.03 31.25 11.69
C ALA A 358 26.68 32.25 10.72
N ASP A 359 27.81 32.85 11.12
CA ASP A 359 28.62 33.72 10.26
C ASP A 359 29.95 33.05 9.87
N TYR A 360 30.04 32.57 8.62
CA TYR A 360 31.21 31.86 8.08
C TYR A 360 32.28 32.82 7.51
N ALA A 361 32.08 34.14 7.64
CA ALA A 361 33.12 35.11 7.29
C ALA A 361 34.20 35.23 8.38
N LEU A 362 33.90 34.83 9.62
CA LEU A 362 34.78 34.99 10.77
C LEU A 362 36.02 34.09 10.68
N GLY A 363 37.18 34.64 11.06
CA GLY A 363 38.41 33.87 11.27
C GLY A 363 38.43 33.09 12.58
N GLU A 364 39.51 32.35 12.83
CA GLU A 364 39.74 31.61 14.09
C GLU A 364 39.80 32.55 15.30
N ASP A 365 40.64 33.59 15.22
CA ASP A 365 40.82 34.58 16.29
C ASP A 365 39.52 35.34 16.60
N GLU A 366 38.78 35.77 15.57
CA GLU A 366 37.51 36.49 15.73
C GLU A 366 36.43 35.62 16.38
N LEU A 367 36.43 34.32 16.09
CA LEU A 367 35.52 33.37 16.72
C LEU A 367 35.88 33.13 18.19
N ALA A 368 37.17 33.01 18.51
CA ALA A 368 37.66 32.84 19.88
C ALA A 368 37.34 34.07 20.74
N GLU A 369 37.47 35.28 20.19
CA GLU A 369 37.05 36.53 20.85
C GLU A 369 35.54 36.56 21.11
N LEU A 370 34.73 36.12 20.13
CA LEU A 370 33.27 36.04 20.27
C LEU A 370 32.86 35.02 21.33
N ALA A 371 33.55 33.88 21.42
CA ALA A 371 33.36 32.88 22.48
C ALA A 371 33.62 33.48 23.86
N ALA A 372 34.75 34.17 24.01
CA ALA A 372 35.16 34.82 25.25
C ALA A 372 34.17 35.92 25.68
N GLN A 373 33.68 36.73 24.73
CA GLN A 373 32.70 37.80 25.00
C GLN A 373 31.34 37.24 25.47
N ASN A 374 30.91 36.11 24.92
CA ASN A 374 29.66 35.46 25.30
C ASN A 374 29.80 34.53 26.52
N GLY A 375 31.02 34.37 27.06
CA GLY A 375 31.31 33.49 28.19
C GLY A 375 31.09 32.01 27.87
N GLN A 376 31.26 31.62 26.60
CA GLN A 376 31.08 30.25 26.11
C GLN A 376 32.42 29.64 25.70
N ALA A 377 32.51 28.32 25.74
CA ALA A 377 33.66 27.62 25.17
C ALA A 377 33.60 27.67 23.64
N GLU A 378 34.76 27.72 22.97
CA GLU A 378 34.81 27.74 21.50
C GLU A 378 34.11 26.50 20.91
N GLU A 379 34.28 25.33 21.53
CA GLU A 379 33.61 24.08 21.13
C GLU A 379 32.07 24.20 21.16
N GLU A 380 31.50 24.99 22.07
CA GLU A 380 30.04 25.21 22.12
C GLU A 380 29.52 26.05 20.94
N LEU A 381 30.29 27.05 20.50
CA LEU A 381 29.97 27.81 19.28
C LEU A 381 30.13 26.96 18.04
N LEU A 382 31.16 26.13 18.04
CA LEU A 382 31.49 25.21 16.97
C LEU A 382 30.36 24.16 16.77
N ASP A 383 29.80 23.62 17.84
CA ASP A 383 28.71 22.64 17.76
C ASP A 383 27.30 23.25 17.69
N GLN A 384 27.18 24.59 17.68
CA GLN A 384 25.90 25.29 17.74
C GLN A 384 24.98 24.88 16.59
N VAL A 385 25.48 24.88 15.35
CA VAL A 385 24.67 24.59 14.15
C VAL A 385 24.16 23.13 14.15
N PRO A 386 25.02 22.10 14.28
CA PRO A 386 24.56 20.71 14.39
C PRO A 386 23.57 20.48 15.54
N ARG A 387 23.84 21.07 16.72
CA ARG A 387 23.01 20.88 17.91
C ARG A 387 21.63 21.50 17.79
N VAL A 388 21.54 22.74 17.29
CA VAL A 388 20.24 23.43 17.07
C VAL A 388 19.45 22.69 16.00
N PHE A 389 20.12 22.27 14.91
CA PHE A 389 19.47 21.49 13.87
C PHE A 389 18.94 20.16 14.41
N GLU A 390 19.77 19.39 15.12
CA GLU A 390 19.38 18.07 15.65
C GLU A 390 18.17 18.20 16.59
N HIS A 391 18.16 19.21 17.46
CA HIS A 391 17.04 19.46 18.36
C HIS A 391 15.73 19.76 17.59
N GLY A 392 15.78 20.65 16.60
CA GLY A 392 14.61 20.98 15.78
C GLY A 392 14.16 19.83 14.87
N TRP A 393 15.11 19.05 14.36
CA TRP A 393 14.89 17.87 13.56
C TRP A 393 14.18 16.77 14.35
N ASP A 394 14.68 16.46 15.55
CA ASP A 394 14.08 15.46 16.43
C ASP A 394 12.66 15.85 16.85
N ALA A 395 12.44 17.12 17.18
CA ALA A 395 11.12 17.65 17.54
C ALA A 395 10.11 17.54 16.37
N LEU A 396 10.58 17.62 15.12
CA LEU A 396 9.75 17.50 13.93
C LEU A 396 9.46 16.03 13.57
N ILE A 397 10.50 15.20 13.53
CA ILE A 397 10.45 13.89 12.91
C ILE A 397 9.95 12.81 13.86
N ARG A 398 10.38 12.81 15.13
CA ARG A 398 9.99 11.75 16.09
C ARG A 398 8.47 11.60 16.26
N PRO A 399 7.67 12.68 16.37
CA PRO A 399 6.21 12.58 16.40
C PRO A 399 5.57 11.84 15.23
N VAL A 400 6.14 12.01 14.03
CA VAL A 400 5.62 11.44 12.78
C VAL A 400 6.14 10.01 12.61
N ALA A 401 7.42 9.80 12.92
CA ALA A 401 8.10 8.51 12.84
C ALA A 401 7.44 7.44 13.73
N ARG A 402 6.95 7.81 14.93
CA ARG A 402 6.28 6.87 15.83
C ARG A 402 4.90 6.39 15.33
N LEU A 403 4.33 7.05 14.33
CA LEU A 403 3.02 6.69 13.75
C LEU A 403 3.14 5.99 12.39
N LEU A 404 4.17 6.28 11.61
CA LEU A 404 4.38 5.69 10.28
C LEU A 404 4.87 4.23 10.35
N THR A 405 4.60 3.46 9.30
CA THR A 405 5.31 2.19 9.09
C THR A 405 6.80 2.44 8.79
N PRO A 406 7.71 1.49 9.08
CA PRO A 406 9.13 1.67 8.80
C PRO A 406 9.43 2.03 7.33
N LYS A 407 8.71 1.42 6.40
CA LYS A 407 8.87 1.64 4.96
C LYS A 407 8.40 3.01 4.52
N THR A 408 7.24 3.46 5.00
CA THR A 408 6.71 4.80 4.68
C THR A 408 7.52 5.91 5.35
N TYR A 409 8.04 5.65 6.54
CA TYR A 409 9.00 6.54 7.22
C TYR A 409 10.30 6.68 6.42
N ALA A 410 10.88 5.58 5.94
CA ALA A 410 12.09 5.61 5.11
C ALA A 410 11.90 6.45 3.84
N ALA A 411 10.76 6.28 3.15
CA ALA A 411 10.44 7.08 1.97
C ALA A 411 10.24 8.58 2.29
N LEU A 412 9.63 8.90 3.44
CA LEU A 412 9.51 10.29 3.89
C LEU A 412 10.88 10.91 4.20
N LEU A 413 11.76 10.13 4.83
CA LEU A 413 13.12 10.55 5.18
C LEU A 413 13.95 10.87 3.94
N GLU A 414 13.86 10.01 2.91
CA GLU A 414 14.54 10.21 1.63
C GLU A 414 14.10 11.52 0.93
N LEU A 415 12.79 11.76 0.80
CA LEU A 415 12.27 13.03 0.25
C LEU A 415 12.73 14.25 1.06
N THR A 416 12.77 14.12 2.38
CA THR A 416 13.18 15.20 3.27
C THR A 416 14.67 15.49 3.11
N ALA A 417 15.50 14.45 2.99
CA ALA A 417 16.92 14.57 2.75
C ALA A 417 17.24 15.18 1.38
N GLU A 418 16.54 14.77 0.31
CA GLU A 418 16.68 15.40 -1.01
C GLU A 418 16.42 16.90 -0.98
N TYR A 419 15.37 17.31 -0.27
CA TYR A 419 15.06 18.72 -0.10
C TYR A 419 16.15 19.45 0.69
N LEU A 420 16.63 18.85 1.78
CA LEU A 420 17.70 19.41 2.59
C LEU A 420 19.00 19.53 1.81
N ALA A 421 19.40 18.52 1.04
CA ALA A 421 20.57 18.56 0.19
C ALA A 421 20.52 19.76 -0.76
N ARG A 422 19.38 20.00 -1.42
CA ARG A 422 19.19 21.19 -2.29
C ARG A 422 19.25 22.52 -1.54
N VAL A 423 18.72 22.58 -0.31
CA VAL A 423 18.78 23.81 0.51
C VAL A 423 20.21 24.09 0.96
N LEU A 424 20.93 23.07 1.41
CA LEU A 424 22.32 23.16 1.81
C LEU A 424 23.22 23.53 0.62
N GLU A 425 23.05 22.87 -0.54
CA GLU A 425 23.77 23.20 -1.77
C GLU A 425 23.53 24.67 -2.16
N LYS A 426 22.27 25.12 -2.18
CA LYS A 426 21.95 26.53 -2.46
C LYS A 426 22.61 27.49 -1.46
N ARG A 427 22.69 27.10 -0.19
CA ARG A 427 23.34 27.89 0.85
C ARG A 427 24.85 27.97 0.61
N VAL A 428 25.51 26.87 0.27
CA VAL A 428 26.94 26.84 -0.10
C VAL A 428 27.23 27.83 -1.23
N TRP A 429 26.44 27.76 -2.29
CA TRP A 429 26.58 28.68 -3.41
C TRP A 429 26.30 30.14 -3.08
N SER A 430 25.59 30.45 -1.99
CA SER A 430 25.36 31.85 -1.59
C SER A 430 26.61 32.54 -1.03
N TYR A 431 27.63 31.77 -0.63
CA TYR A 431 28.93 32.28 -0.17
C TYR A 431 29.96 32.48 -1.29
N THR A 432 29.61 32.13 -2.53
CA THR A 432 30.47 32.36 -3.71
C THR A 432 30.82 33.85 -3.83
N GLY A 433 32.09 34.16 -4.08
CA GLY A 433 32.59 35.54 -4.20
C GLY A 433 33.44 36.00 -3.01
N GLY A 434 34.16 35.08 -2.36
CA GLY A 434 35.12 35.39 -1.28
C GLY A 434 34.46 35.90 0.01
N ARG A 435 33.26 35.39 0.34
CA ARG A 435 32.52 35.79 1.55
C ARG A 435 32.79 34.87 2.76
N THR A 436 33.63 33.85 2.57
CA THR A 436 33.97 32.84 3.58
C THR A 436 35.47 32.86 3.83
N SER A 437 35.88 32.85 5.11
CA SER A 437 37.28 32.68 5.50
C SER A 437 37.73 31.21 5.32
N PRO A 438 39.03 30.90 5.22
CA PRO A 438 39.50 29.50 5.17
C PRO A 438 39.01 28.68 6.38
N TYR A 439 39.10 29.24 7.59
CA TYR A 439 38.56 28.62 8.81
C TYR A 439 37.03 28.45 8.75
N GLY A 440 36.33 29.44 8.18
CA GLY A 440 34.90 29.39 7.95
C GLY A 440 34.47 28.27 6.99
N ALA A 441 35.30 27.92 6.01
CA ALA A 441 35.05 26.79 5.10
C ALA A 441 35.13 25.45 5.83
N ILE A 442 36.16 25.25 6.66
CA ILE A 442 36.30 24.06 7.52
C ILE A 442 35.11 23.96 8.47
N ARG A 443 34.70 25.07 9.10
CA ARG A 443 33.54 25.10 10.00
C ARG A 443 32.26 24.74 9.27
N MET A 444 32.08 25.26 8.06
CA MET A 444 30.92 24.97 7.22
C MET A 444 30.86 23.49 6.83
N GLU A 445 32.00 22.88 6.50
CA GLU A 445 32.10 21.43 6.26
C GLU A 445 31.70 20.63 7.49
N ARG A 446 32.21 20.98 8.68
CA ARG A 446 31.84 20.32 9.93
C ARG A 446 30.34 20.46 10.24
N ASP A 447 29.81 21.67 10.14
CA ASP A 447 28.39 21.96 10.43
C ASP A 447 27.46 21.14 9.52
N PHE A 448 27.77 21.10 8.22
CA PHE A 448 26.98 20.38 7.24
C PHE A 448 27.14 18.86 7.44
N GLY A 449 28.34 18.39 7.77
CA GLY A 449 28.60 17.02 8.17
C GLY A 449 27.78 16.61 9.41
N GLY A 450 27.64 17.51 10.39
CA GLY A 450 26.81 17.33 11.58
C GLY A 450 25.32 17.24 11.25
N ILE A 451 24.81 18.11 10.37
CA ILE A 451 23.42 18.06 9.86
C ILE A 451 23.15 16.73 9.14
N VAL A 452 24.04 16.33 8.22
CA VAL A 452 23.96 15.04 7.51
C VAL A 452 24.04 13.87 8.49
N GLY A 453 24.88 13.98 9.52
CA GLY A 453 24.99 13.06 10.63
C GLY A 453 23.64 12.87 11.34
N ALA A 454 22.97 13.95 11.70
CA ALA A 454 21.67 13.93 12.38
C ALA A 454 20.56 13.26 11.54
N ILE A 455 20.49 13.54 10.24
CA ILE A 455 19.46 12.99 9.33
C ILE A 455 19.72 11.51 9.04
N SER A 456 20.99 11.11 8.91
CA SER A 456 21.38 9.74 8.61
C SER A 456 21.32 8.79 9.82
N LYS A 457 20.97 9.29 11.02
CA LYS A 457 20.75 8.45 12.20
C LYS A 457 19.63 7.43 11.90
N GLY A 458 20.00 6.16 11.78
CA GLY A 458 19.09 5.05 11.52
C GLY A 458 18.96 4.64 10.05
N ASN A 459 19.42 5.46 9.08
CA ASN A 459 19.52 5.06 7.68
C ASN A 459 20.70 5.77 6.99
N TYR A 460 21.85 5.10 6.95
CA TYR A 460 23.08 5.64 6.38
C TYR A 460 23.03 5.88 4.86
N ALA A 461 22.16 5.18 4.12
CA ALA A 461 22.04 5.34 2.68
C ALA A 461 21.64 6.78 2.29
N VAL A 462 20.94 7.48 3.17
CA VAL A 462 20.51 8.87 2.96
C VAL A 462 21.69 9.84 2.82
N ARG A 463 22.90 9.48 3.30
CA ARG A 463 24.11 10.30 3.14
C ARG A 463 24.48 10.51 1.68
N GLU A 464 24.22 9.53 0.81
CA GLU A 464 24.58 9.58 -0.61
C GLU A 464 23.90 10.75 -1.33
N VAL A 465 22.69 11.12 -0.89
CA VAL A 465 21.92 12.26 -1.41
C VAL A 465 22.67 13.60 -1.25
N PHE A 466 23.55 13.70 -0.25
CA PHE A 466 24.37 14.89 0.03
C PHE A 466 25.72 14.90 -0.69
N GLY A 467 26.01 13.89 -1.53
CA GLY A 467 27.32 13.74 -2.18
C GLY A 467 27.75 14.96 -2.99
N ARG A 468 26.81 15.62 -3.70
CA ARG A 468 27.11 16.88 -4.42
C ARG A 468 27.53 17.99 -3.45
N THR A 469 26.76 18.22 -2.40
CA THR A 469 27.05 19.24 -1.39
C THR A 469 28.40 18.99 -0.71
N ALA A 470 28.71 17.73 -0.40
CA ALA A 470 29.99 17.31 0.15
C ALA A 470 31.15 17.59 -0.82
N GLN A 471 31.01 17.25 -2.12
CA GLN A 471 32.04 17.55 -3.12
C GLN A 471 32.26 19.06 -3.31
N VAL A 472 31.22 19.90 -3.24
CA VAL A 472 31.39 21.36 -3.35
C VAL A 472 32.19 21.89 -2.17
N LEU A 473 31.90 21.44 -0.94
CA LEU A 473 32.62 21.84 0.27
C LEU A 473 34.08 21.34 0.25
N MET A 474 34.30 20.10 -0.16
CA MET A 474 35.64 19.55 -0.33
C MET A 474 36.49 20.38 -1.31
N VAL A 475 35.95 20.75 -2.47
CA VAL A 475 36.68 21.59 -3.46
C VAL A 475 36.92 23.00 -2.92
N ALA A 476 35.97 23.54 -2.15
CA ALA A 476 36.13 24.86 -1.54
C ALA A 476 37.25 24.86 -0.48
N ASN A 477 37.44 23.76 0.24
CA ASN A 477 38.42 23.62 1.32
C ASN A 477 39.80 23.07 0.89
N MET A 478 39.93 22.66 -0.38
CA MET A 478 41.15 22.10 -0.94
C MET A 478 42.30 23.11 -0.96
N GLU A 479 43.54 22.68 -0.75
CA GLU A 479 44.70 23.57 -0.88
C GLU A 479 45.06 23.82 -2.36
N GLU A 480 45.85 24.86 -2.65
CA GLU A 480 46.24 25.19 -4.03
C GLU A 480 47.16 24.13 -4.65
N GLU A 481 48.06 23.55 -3.85
CA GLU A 481 48.93 22.44 -4.26
C GLU A 481 48.12 21.17 -4.60
N GLU A 482 47.16 20.79 -3.74
CA GLU A 482 46.27 19.64 -3.96
C GLU A 482 45.41 19.78 -5.23
N TRP A 483 45.00 21.02 -5.55
CA TRP A 483 44.23 21.31 -6.75
C TRP A 483 45.06 21.15 -8.03
N GLU A 484 46.33 21.58 -8.01
CA GLU A 484 47.25 21.41 -9.13
C GLU A 484 47.57 19.93 -9.38
N GLU A 485 47.71 19.13 -8.32
CA GLU A 485 47.93 17.68 -8.42
C GLU A 485 46.71 16.93 -9.00
N LEU A 486 45.49 17.33 -8.62
CA LEU A 486 44.26 16.73 -9.16
C LEU A 486 44.00 17.05 -10.64
N ALA A 487 44.57 18.14 -11.16
CA ALA A 487 44.57 18.43 -12.59
C ALA A 487 45.51 17.51 -13.38
N GLY A 488 46.45 16.85 -12.70
CA GLY A 488 47.46 15.97 -13.29
C GLY A 488 46.99 14.54 -13.52
N GLU A 489 46.37 13.87 -12.54
CA GLU A 489 46.13 12.41 -12.62
C GLU A 489 45.16 11.84 -11.55
N GLY A 490 43.99 12.49 -11.31
CA GLY A 490 43.05 12.05 -10.26
C GLY A 490 41.90 11.11 -10.71
N GLU A 491 41.88 9.86 -10.24
CA GLU A 491 40.78 8.85 -10.34
C GLU A 491 39.52 9.18 -9.51
N MET A 492 39.24 10.46 -9.22
CA MET A 492 38.07 10.80 -8.42
C MET A 492 36.79 10.81 -9.28
N MET A 493 35.77 10.06 -8.88
CA MET A 493 34.45 10.08 -9.53
C MET A 493 33.70 11.36 -9.17
N TRP A 494 33.88 12.39 -10.01
CA TRP A 494 33.24 13.69 -9.82
C TRP A 494 31.77 13.68 -10.26
N VAL A 495 30.90 14.18 -9.39
CA VAL A 495 29.50 14.49 -9.72
C VAL A 495 29.35 15.93 -10.22
N LEU A 496 30.33 16.79 -9.92
CA LEU A 496 30.38 18.20 -10.31
C LEU A 496 31.04 18.41 -11.68
N SER A 497 30.52 19.36 -12.45
CA SER A 497 31.14 19.81 -13.71
C SER A 497 32.44 20.60 -13.43
N GLU A 498 33.29 20.73 -14.45
CA GLU A 498 34.54 21.49 -14.33
C GLU A 498 34.30 22.99 -14.00
N GLU A 499 33.24 23.56 -14.57
CA GLU A 499 32.81 24.94 -14.26
C GLU A 499 32.31 25.08 -12.82
N GLU A 500 31.55 24.10 -12.32
CA GLU A 500 31.09 24.06 -10.93
C GLU A 500 32.29 23.97 -9.97
N ARG A 501 33.32 23.17 -10.31
CA ARG A 501 34.53 23.06 -9.47
C ARG A 501 35.31 24.37 -9.41
N ARG A 502 35.53 25.04 -10.56
CA ARG A 502 36.14 26.38 -10.58
C ARG A 502 35.35 27.39 -9.77
N ARG A 503 34.00 27.33 -9.85
CA ARG A 503 33.12 28.19 -9.07
C ARG A 503 33.21 27.90 -7.57
N ALA A 504 33.30 26.62 -7.17
CA ALA A 504 33.43 26.22 -5.76
C ALA A 504 34.69 26.79 -5.10
N ARG A 505 35.82 26.85 -5.82
CA ARG A 505 37.06 27.48 -5.34
C ARG A 505 36.89 28.96 -4.98
N SER A 506 36.01 29.69 -5.68
CA SER A 506 35.76 31.11 -5.41
C SER A 506 34.90 31.40 -4.17
N ILE A 507 34.53 30.36 -3.41
CA ILE A 507 33.80 30.50 -2.14
C ILE A 507 34.73 31.04 -1.04
N VAL A 508 35.95 30.52 -0.96
CA VAL A 508 36.95 30.95 0.03
C VAL A 508 37.61 32.24 -0.44
N ARG A 509 37.76 33.19 0.48
CA ARG A 509 38.53 34.41 0.25
C ARG A 509 40.02 34.06 0.30
N VAL A 510 40.68 34.17 -0.85
CA VAL A 510 42.14 34.11 -0.96
C VAL A 510 42.76 35.38 -0.38
#